data_AF-A0A6B2S5A9-F1
#
_entry.id   AF-A0A6B2S5A9-F1
#
_cell.length_a   1.000
_cell.length_b   1.000
_cell.length_c   1.000
_cell.angle_alpha   90.00
_cell.angle_beta   90.00
_cell.angle_gamma   90.00
#
_symmetry.space_group_name_H-M   'P 1'
#
loop_
_entity.id
_entity.type
_entity.pdbx_description
1 polymer ?
#
loop_
_entity_poly.entity_id
_entity_poly.type
_entity_poly.pdbx_seq_one_letter_code
_entity_poly.pdbx_strand_id
1 'polypeptide(L)'
;AVRELAAGAVRRRPHGPEATGRGRTQIMNAAYLIAGERSGQLARTVGRLRDALGPDGIEIEVSGPWAPYSFTDSFTDPVTDSCTDPVTDARTDAITDGGAHADR
;
A
#
# COMPACT_ATOMS: atom_id res chain seq x y z
N ALA A 1 9.58 -6.97 21.46
CA ALA A 1 9.70 -8.32 20.86
C ALA A 1 9.68 -8.30 19.32
N VAL A 2 8.55 -8.46 18.62
CA VAL A 2 8.56 -8.58 17.13
C VAL A 2 9.06 -7.30 16.43
N ARG A 3 8.69 -6.13 16.96
CA ARG A 3 9.16 -4.83 16.43
C ARG A 3 10.68 -4.65 16.48
N GLU A 4 11.36 -5.25 17.46
CA GLU A 4 12.84 -5.17 17.58
C GLU A 4 13.55 -6.01 16.51
N LEU A 5 12.88 -7.02 15.96
CA LEU A 5 13.41 -7.83 14.87
C LEU A 5 13.19 -7.18 13.49
N ALA A 6 12.26 -6.24 13.40
CA ALA A 6 11.77 -5.68 12.16
C ALA A 6 12.59 -4.48 11.69
N ALA A 7 12.86 -4.43 10.38
CA ALA A 7 13.38 -3.25 9.71
C ALA A 7 12.30 -2.16 9.55
N GLY A 8 11.03 -2.57 9.51
CA GLY A 8 9.88 -1.68 9.43
C GLY A 8 8.63 -2.31 10.04
N ALA A 9 7.75 -1.50 10.60
CA ALA A 9 6.49 -1.97 11.18
C ALA A 9 5.36 -1.00 10.85
N VAL A 10 4.22 -1.53 10.40
CA VAL A 10 3.01 -0.77 10.09
C VAL A 10 1.85 -1.35 10.89
N ARG A 11 1.17 -0.52 11.68
CA ARG A 11 -0.07 -0.91 12.37
C ARG A 11 -1.27 -0.47 11.53
N ARG A 12 -2.17 -1.40 11.24
CA ARG A 12 -3.40 -1.14 10.48
C ARG A 12 -4.60 -1.12 11.42
N ARG A 13 -5.70 -0.52 10.97
CA ARG A 13 -6.98 -0.66 11.67
C ARG A 13 -7.31 -2.16 11.74
N PRO A 14 -7.67 -2.68 12.93
CA PRO A 14 -8.19 -4.04 13.02
C PRO A 14 -9.42 -4.17 12.12
N HIS A 15 -9.55 -5.29 11.43
CA HIS A 15 -10.73 -5.54 10.62
C HIS A 15 -11.95 -5.73 11.54
N GLY A 16 -13.10 -5.26 11.07
CA GLY A 16 -14.37 -5.45 11.76
C GLY A 16 -14.73 -6.93 11.89
N PRO A 17 -15.69 -7.27 12.78
CA PRO A 17 -16.10 -8.64 13.08
C PRO A 17 -16.61 -9.43 11.85
N GLU A 18 -16.98 -8.72 10.77
CA GLU A 18 -17.41 -9.28 9.49
C GLU A 18 -16.27 -9.97 8.73
N ALA A 19 -15.01 -9.57 8.94
CA ALA A 19 -13.84 -10.12 8.25
C ALA A 19 -13.18 -11.29 8.98
N THR A 20 -13.42 -11.44 10.29
CA THR A 20 -12.83 -12.51 11.12
C THR A 20 -13.66 -13.80 11.17
N GLY A 21 -14.82 -13.83 10.51
CA GLY A 21 -15.57 -15.05 10.15
C GLY A 21 -16.07 -15.96 11.28
N ARG A 22 -15.72 -15.75 12.55
CA ARG A 22 -16.13 -16.61 13.68
C ARG A 22 -16.14 -15.90 15.02
N GLY A 23 -16.98 -14.87 15.24
CA GLY A 23 -17.19 -14.30 16.58
C GLY A 23 -15.93 -13.86 17.35
N ARG A 24 -14.80 -13.69 16.65
CA ARG A 24 -13.48 -13.36 17.18
C ARG A 24 -13.21 -11.91 16.83
N THR A 25 -12.91 -11.11 17.84
CA THR A 25 -12.54 -9.71 17.64
C THR A 25 -11.06 -9.64 17.32
N GLN A 26 -10.72 -9.13 16.13
CA GLN A 26 -9.32 -8.81 15.84
C GLN A 26 -8.92 -7.60 16.69
N ILE A 27 -8.06 -7.81 17.68
CA ILE A 27 -7.57 -6.73 18.55
C ILE A 27 -6.37 -5.99 17.95
N MET A 28 -5.63 -6.63 17.04
CA MET A 28 -4.43 -6.07 16.42
C MET A 28 -4.23 -6.60 15.00
N ASN A 29 -3.96 -5.67 14.07
CA ASN A 29 -3.49 -5.96 12.72
C ASN A 29 -2.20 -5.16 12.49
N ALA A 30 -1.09 -5.85 12.24
CA ALA A 30 0.21 -5.23 11.99
C ALA A 30 1.01 -6.02 10.94
N ALA A 31 1.72 -5.28 10.09
CA ALA A 31 2.67 -5.83 9.12
C ALA A 31 4.10 -5.49 9.54
N TYR A 32 5.00 -6.45 9.41
CA TYR A 32 6.42 -6.30 9.76
C TYR A 32 7.30 -6.66 8.56
N LEU A 33 8.26 -5.78 8.25
CA LEU A 33 9.32 -6.07 7.29
C LEU A 33 10.48 -6.69 8.04
N ILE A 34 10.76 -7.97 7.79
CA ILE A 34 11.82 -8.73 8.45
C ILE A 34 12.88 -9.10 7.41
N ALA A 35 14.16 -8.95 7.76
CA ALA A 35 15.25 -9.47 6.94
C ALA A 35 15.13 -10.99 6.81
N GLY A 36 15.33 -11.55 5.61
CA GLY A 36 15.13 -12.99 5.33
C GLY A 36 15.81 -13.91 6.34
N GLU A 37 17.05 -13.57 6.72
CA GLU A 37 17.85 -14.37 7.67
C GLU A 37 17.32 -14.37 9.11
N ARG A 38 16.46 -13.40 9.44
CA ARG A 38 15.81 -13.29 10.75
C ARG A 38 14.44 -13.98 10.80
N SER A 39 14.00 -14.59 9.70
CA SER A 39 12.72 -15.33 9.63
C SER A 39 12.61 -16.43 10.70
N GLY A 40 13.68 -17.19 10.94
CA GLY A 40 13.71 -18.21 11.99
C GLY A 40 13.59 -17.62 13.40
N GLN A 41 14.18 -16.44 13.63
CA GLN A 41 14.07 -15.73 14.91
C GLN A 41 12.67 -15.15 15.12
N LEU A 42 12.02 -14.67 14.05
CA LEU A 42 10.61 -14.28 14.07
C LEU A 42 9.73 -15.47 14.49
N ALA A 43 9.87 -16.62 13.83
CA ALA A 43 9.06 -17.80 14.11
C ALA A 43 9.16 -18.23 15.59
N ARG A 44 10.37 -18.27 16.15
CA ARG A 44 10.60 -18.57 17.58
C ARG A 44 10.00 -17.53 18.52
N THR A 45 9.97 -16.27 18.11
CA THR A 45 9.40 -15.17 18.92
C THR A 45 7.88 -15.23 18.90
N VAL A 46 7.28 -15.50 17.74
CA VAL A 46 5.83 -15.71 17.59
C VAL A 46 5.37 -16.94 18.37
N GLY A 47 6.11 -18.06 18.30
CA GLY A 47 5.81 -19.26 19.09
C GLY A 47 5.73 -18.95 20.59
N ARG A 48 6.76 -18.31 21.14
CA ARG A 48 6.76 -17.89 22.55
C ARG A 48 5.59 -16.97 22.93
N LEU A 49 5.20 -16.07 22.04
CA LEU A 49 4.05 -15.18 22.27
C LEU A 49 2.72 -15.96 22.25
N ARG A 50 2.57 -16.95 21.36
CA ARG A 50 1.40 -17.84 21.34
C ARG A 50 1.30 -18.64 22.62
N ASP A 51 2.41 -19.19 23.11
CA ASP A 51 2.43 -19.98 24.34
C ASP A 51 2.08 -19.13 25.57
N ALA A 52 2.57 -17.88 25.61
CA ALA A 52 2.32 -16.96 26.71
C ALA A 52 0.89 -16.41 26.73
N LEU A 53 0.30 -16.13 25.56
CA LEU A 53 -1.00 -15.46 25.45
C LEU A 53 -2.17 -16.43 25.20
N GLY A 54 -1.89 -17.67 24.82
CA GLY A 54 -2.89 -18.72 24.62
C GLY A 54 -3.78 -19.00 25.83
N PRO A 55 -3.24 -19.06 27.07
CA PRO A 55 -4.04 -19.21 28.29
C PRO A 55 -5.05 -18.08 28.52
N ASP A 56 -4.76 -16.87 27.99
CA ASP A 56 -5.64 -15.69 28.08
C ASP A 56 -6.69 -15.65 26.95
N GLY A 57 -6.76 -16.70 26.12
CA GLY A 57 -7.69 -16.79 24.98
C GLY A 57 -7.28 -15.94 23.77
N ILE A 58 -6.04 -15.47 23.72
CA ILE A 58 -5.52 -14.65 22.62
C ILE A 58 -4.85 -15.56 21.59
N GLU A 59 -5.35 -15.49 20.35
CA GLU A 59 -4.80 -16.21 19.21
C GLU A 59 -3.95 -15.28 18.33
N ILE A 60 -2.77 -15.75 17.92
CA ILE A 60 -1.88 -15.00 17.02
C ILE A 60 -1.80 -15.71 15.67
N GLU A 61 -2.34 -15.08 14.64
CA GLU A 61 -2.19 -15.51 13.25
C GLU A 61 -1.04 -14.76 12.58
N VAL A 62 -0.23 -15.48 11.79
CA VAL A 62 0.83 -14.89 10.96
C VAL A 62 0.62 -15.36 9.54
N SER A 63 0.49 -14.41 8.61
CA SER A 63 0.37 -14.68 7.19
C SER A 63 1.58 -14.10 6.44
N GLY A 64 2.09 -14.83 5.44
CA GLY A 64 3.22 -14.42 4.61
C GLY A 64 4.15 -15.58 4.22
N PRO A 65 5.24 -15.29 3.49
CA PRO A 65 5.71 -13.96 3.08
C PRO A 65 4.90 -13.39 1.90
N TRP A 66 4.54 -12.11 1.97
CA TRP A 66 3.86 -11.39 0.89
C TRP A 66 4.76 -10.26 0.37
N ALA A 67 4.59 -9.85 -0.88
CA ALA A 67 5.29 -8.69 -1.43
C ALA A 67 5.06 -7.43 -0.54
N PRO A 68 6.05 -6.56 -0.36
CA PRO A 68 6.07 -5.53 0.68
C PRO A 68 5.22 -4.30 0.35
N TYR A 69 4.03 -4.46 -0.25
CA TYR A 69 3.12 -3.37 -0.63
C TYR A 69 2.75 -2.44 0.55
N SER A 70 2.85 -2.92 1.79
CA SER A 70 2.63 -2.09 3.00
C SER A 70 3.73 -1.05 3.25
N PHE A 71 4.85 -1.13 2.52
CA PHE A 71 6.05 -0.31 2.74
C PHE A 71 6.40 0.53 1.50
N THR A 72 5.55 0.54 0.47
CA THR A 72 5.83 1.22 -0.82
C THR A 72 5.26 2.63 -0.91
N ASP A 73 4.63 3.17 0.14
CA ASP A 73 3.93 4.47 0.13
C ASP A 73 4.87 5.71 0.25
N SER A 74 6.17 5.53 0.03
CA SER A 74 7.16 6.58 0.27
C SER A 74 8.14 6.83 -0.88
N PHE A 75 7.71 6.58 -2.12
CA PHE A 75 8.47 7.02 -3.29
C PHE A 75 7.69 8.09 -4.06
N THR A 76 7.40 9.20 -3.39
CA THR A 76 7.08 10.46 -4.06
C THR A 76 8.39 11.22 -4.19
N ASP A 77 9.14 10.95 -5.25
CA ASP A 77 10.22 11.85 -5.67
C ASP A 77 9.60 13.19 -6.08
N PRO A 78 10.02 14.35 -5.52
CA PRO A 78 9.59 15.66 -5.98
C PRO A 78 10.27 16.10 -7.29
N VAL A 79 10.95 15.23 -8.03
CA VAL A 79 11.27 15.50 -9.44
C VAL A 79 10.04 15.10 -10.26
N THR A 80 8.96 15.85 -10.05
CA THR A 80 8.03 16.10 -11.17
C THR A 80 8.86 16.89 -12.15
N ASP A 81 9.35 16.18 -13.15
CA ASP A 81 9.92 16.78 -14.35
C ASP A 81 8.88 17.78 -14.86
N SER A 82 9.16 19.05 -14.60
CA SER A 82 8.42 20.20 -15.10
C SER A 82 8.70 20.29 -16.60
N CYS A 83 8.14 19.37 -17.36
CA CYS A 83 7.94 19.49 -18.79
C CYS A 83 6.44 19.56 -19.10
N THR A 84 5.69 20.36 -18.32
CA THR A 84 4.41 20.87 -18.83
C THR A 84 4.75 22.10 -19.64
N ASP A 85 5.04 21.92 -20.93
CA ASP A 85 4.98 23.01 -21.89
C ASP A 85 3.56 23.59 -21.84
N PRO A 86 3.36 24.87 -21.45
CA PRO A 86 2.11 25.52 -21.75
C PRO A 86 2.15 25.86 -23.24
N VAL A 87 1.71 24.96 -24.11
CA VAL A 87 1.23 25.39 -25.43
C VAL A 87 -0.07 26.16 -25.20
N THR A 88 0.10 27.42 -24.85
CA THR A 88 -0.86 28.47 -25.13
C THR A 88 -0.56 28.93 -26.54
N ASP A 89 -1.33 28.45 -27.52
CA ASP A 89 -1.70 29.33 -28.62
C ASP A 89 -3.19 29.15 -28.91
N ALA A 90 -3.91 30.19 -28.54
CA ALA A 90 -5.29 30.38 -28.89
C ALA A 90 -5.35 30.95 -30.31
N ARG A 91 -5.86 30.18 -31.28
CA ARG A 91 -6.60 30.77 -32.40
C ARG A 91 -7.43 29.76 -33.18
N THR A 92 -8.72 29.72 -32.85
CA THR A 92 -9.77 29.32 -33.80
C THR A 92 -9.99 30.52 -34.73
N ASP A 93 -9.29 30.54 -35.87
CA ASP A 93 -9.72 31.36 -36.99
C ASP A 93 -10.49 30.47 -37.96
N ALA A 94 -11.76 30.81 -38.14
CA ALA A 94 -12.67 30.19 -39.09
C ALA A 94 -12.11 30.30 -40.51
N ILE A 95 -11.98 29.17 -41.20
CA ILE A 95 -11.73 29.14 -42.65
C ILE A 95 -13.00 29.70 -43.32
N THR A 96 -12.91 30.94 -43.79
CA THR A 96 -13.82 31.50 -44.78
C THR A 96 -13.23 31.16 -46.14
N ASP A 97 -13.86 30.27 -46.90
CA ASP A 97 -13.63 30.20 -48.35
C ASP A 97 -14.93 30.62 -49.04
N GLY A 98 -14.97 31.90 -49.40
CA GLY A 98 -15.94 32.45 -50.33
C GLY A 98 -15.23 32.70 -51.65
N GLY A 99 -15.67 32.02 -52.70
CA GLY A 99 -15.07 32.15 -54.03
C GLY A 99 -15.98 31.63 -55.13
N ALA A 100 -17.10 32.33 -55.35
CA ALA A 100 -17.88 32.22 -56.58
C ALA A 100 -17.06 32.76 -57.78
N HIS A 101 -17.11 32.06 -58.92
CA HIS A 101 -17.03 32.52 -60.31
C HIS A 101 -16.70 31.30 -61.21
N ALA A 102 -17.20 31.08 -62.42
CA ALA A 102 -18.40 31.42 -63.18
C ALA A 102 -18.25 30.61 -64.50
N ASP A 103 -19.38 30.31 -65.14
CA ASP A 103 -19.54 30.26 -66.61
C ASP A 103 -18.98 29.05 -67.40
N ARG A 104 -19.88 28.12 -67.78
CA ARG A 104 -20.27 27.93 -69.20
C ARG A 104 -21.54 27.08 -69.36
#